data_AF-A0A2T6ZPG7-F1
#
_entry.id   AF-A0A2T6ZPG7-F1
#
_cell.length_a   1.000
_cell.length_b   1.000
_cell.length_c   1.000
_cell.angle_alpha   90.00
_cell.angle_beta   90.00
_cell.angle_gamma   90.00
#
_symmetry.space_group_name_H-M   'P 1'
#
loop_
_entity.id
_entity.type
_entity.pdbx_description
1 polymer ?
#
loop_
_entity_poly.entity_id
_entity_poly.type
_entity_poly.pdbx_seq_one_letter_code
_entity_poly.pdbx_strand_id
1 'polypeptide(L)'
;MDPTEASRKLLQALSAHEVPLGEEDVLWAFSNAKTAVPVTQWVERYITDETLVSLEELEIYNHLKKTGALSKLQKAHTDLGLVRPRSEEDLEIEIEGLRKSTELLRQHATQLRRQKAALKAMKDRTKADRERKRKLDERRRRKWLSQKEDLQAAIDDLLSILKEEIVDLKQYMKESTVDVEGVNKMLESDDRVLARLERLAGGVIVGGGGDDGKEIVERVTTLVKKLSTLSATALKTRLDRIFLEVAGSHNSANNDPEADELQKDLESLYAEIPSVAEMAAEQEFLQPVLDEVHKGRIKASEGLRLGGTYICDVLHHLQKRHRATAQSLKIELSKQKAISTVLATIAAESVSPLIKPPKAAAPSTPPPAPKSPSSSPSKKLPFRTMPVFTPPRHRRGRSTDFSPDEDEYPELRILALLGISVAPTTTPLFVSPIKSASPTPPAPVVKESQIREHVVQQNSKLRTQEKELATGEAELAEAWNVSRLLEAALRSGNDFPGVGLIGEGLVKGLEEIESKVGAVAGRMEGIAGGLEELKKGGGDLSGRGEKKAFVERWGR
;
A
#
# COMPACT_ATOMS: atom_id res chain seq x y z
N MET A 1 -81.01 -126.18 38.71
CA MET A 1 -79.83 -126.86 39.29
C MET A 1 -80.20 -128.22 39.91
N ASP A 2 -79.26 -129.16 40.05
CA ASP A 2 -79.46 -130.38 40.86
C ASP A 2 -79.61 -130.04 42.36
N PRO A 3 -80.42 -130.78 43.13
CA PRO A 3 -80.73 -130.44 44.52
C PRO A 3 -79.51 -130.46 45.45
N THR A 4 -78.48 -131.24 45.11
CA THR A 4 -77.20 -131.31 45.82
C THR A 4 -76.26 -130.14 45.51
N GLU A 5 -76.38 -129.51 44.34
CA GLU A 5 -75.62 -128.31 44.01
C GLU A 5 -76.26 -127.06 44.61
N ALA A 6 -77.60 -127.00 44.61
CA ALA A 6 -78.35 -125.93 45.26
C ALA A 6 -78.12 -125.93 46.78
N SER A 7 -78.05 -127.09 47.42
CA SER A 7 -77.76 -127.18 48.87
C SER A 7 -76.35 -126.68 49.20
N ARG A 8 -75.34 -127.03 48.39
CA ARG A 8 -73.97 -126.52 48.56
C ARG A 8 -73.87 -125.02 48.36
N LYS A 9 -74.52 -124.46 47.33
CA LYS A 9 -74.55 -123.00 47.11
C LYS A 9 -75.22 -122.27 48.27
N LEU A 10 -76.31 -122.81 48.79
CA LEU A 10 -76.97 -122.25 49.98
C LEU A 10 -76.06 -122.30 51.21
N LEU A 11 -75.38 -123.43 51.47
CA LEU A 11 -74.44 -123.57 52.58
C LEU A 11 -73.22 -122.64 52.44
N GLN A 12 -72.69 -122.47 51.23
CA GLN A 12 -71.59 -121.54 50.98
C GLN A 12 -72.01 -120.08 51.22
N ALA A 13 -73.20 -119.68 50.77
CA ALA A 13 -73.74 -118.35 51.06
C ALA A 13 -74.03 -118.14 52.55
N LEU A 14 -74.62 -119.13 53.23
CA LEU A 14 -74.92 -119.06 54.67
C LEU A 14 -73.66 -118.97 55.52
N SER A 15 -72.59 -119.69 55.16
CA SER A 15 -71.29 -119.61 55.84
C SER A 15 -70.57 -118.29 55.57
N ALA A 16 -70.61 -117.76 54.35
CA ALA A 16 -70.02 -116.45 54.02
C ALA A 16 -70.71 -115.27 54.73
N HIS A 17 -71.98 -115.41 55.11
CA HIS A 17 -72.77 -114.39 55.80
C HIS A 17 -73.01 -114.68 57.30
N GLU A 18 -72.29 -115.66 57.87
CA GLU A 18 -72.35 -116.03 59.30
C GLU A 18 -73.78 -116.29 59.84
N VAL A 19 -74.66 -116.87 59.02
CA VAL A 19 -76.03 -117.16 59.44
C VAL A 19 -76.07 -118.51 60.18
N PRO A 20 -76.66 -118.60 61.40
CA PRO A 20 -76.59 -119.79 62.25
C PRO A 20 -77.61 -120.88 61.85
N LEU A 21 -77.53 -121.36 60.61
CA LEU A 21 -78.27 -122.55 60.15
C LEU A 21 -77.27 -123.67 59.83
N GLY A 22 -77.48 -124.85 60.43
CA GLY A 22 -76.58 -126.00 60.28
C GLY A 22 -76.82 -126.81 59.02
N GLU A 23 -75.83 -127.61 58.61
CA GLU A 23 -75.94 -128.51 57.45
C GLU A 23 -77.14 -129.46 57.56
N GLU A 24 -77.46 -129.92 58.78
CA GLU A 24 -78.57 -130.83 59.05
C GLU A 24 -79.95 -130.20 58.78
N ASP A 25 -80.13 -128.91 59.10
CA ASP A 25 -81.38 -128.18 58.88
C ASP A 25 -81.63 -127.91 57.39
N VAL A 26 -80.56 -127.60 56.67
CA VAL A 26 -80.60 -127.38 55.22
C VAL A 26 -80.88 -128.71 54.50
N LEU A 27 -80.21 -129.79 54.90
CA LEU A 27 -80.43 -131.13 54.34
C LEU A 27 -81.84 -131.65 54.60
N TRP A 28 -82.47 -131.31 55.74
CA TRP A 28 -83.87 -131.63 56.01
C TRP A 28 -84.81 -130.99 54.97
N ALA A 29 -84.58 -129.72 54.60
CA ALA A 29 -85.39 -129.01 53.60
C ALA A 29 -85.26 -129.61 52.18
N PHE A 30 -84.08 -130.17 51.84
CA PHE A 30 -83.82 -130.81 50.54
C PHE A 30 -84.17 -132.31 50.50
N SER A 31 -84.33 -132.97 51.66
CA SER A 31 -84.62 -134.42 51.75
C SER A 31 -86.10 -134.77 51.59
N ASN A 32 -87.01 -133.81 51.82
CA ASN A 32 -88.45 -134.02 51.64
C ASN A 32 -88.85 -133.66 50.19
N ALA A 33 -89.38 -134.63 49.45
CA ALA A 33 -89.67 -134.50 48.01
C ALA A 33 -90.68 -133.38 47.68
N LYS A 34 -91.50 -132.95 48.64
CA LYS A 34 -92.44 -131.83 48.47
C LYS A 34 -91.77 -130.45 48.62
N THR A 35 -90.66 -130.35 49.35
CA THR A 35 -89.96 -129.08 49.64
C THR A 35 -88.69 -128.90 48.81
N ALA A 36 -88.09 -129.98 48.30
CA ALA A 36 -86.85 -129.89 47.52
C ALA A 36 -86.98 -129.00 46.27
N VAL A 37 -88.04 -129.15 45.48
CA VAL A 37 -88.25 -128.40 44.23
C VAL A 37 -88.47 -126.89 44.43
N PRO A 38 -89.32 -126.42 45.37
CA PRO A 38 -89.46 -124.99 45.62
C PRO A 38 -88.19 -124.37 46.24
N VAL A 39 -87.45 -125.12 47.05
CA VAL A 39 -86.21 -124.61 47.67
C VAL A 39 -85.10 -124.46 46.63
N THR A 40 -84.94 -125.39 45.69
CA THR A 40 -83.95 -125.24 44.60
C THR A 40 -84.26 -124.03 43.70
N GLN A 41 -85.53 -123.81 43.38
CA GLN A 41 -85.95 -122.62 42.61
C GLN A 41 -85.74 -121.31 43.39
N TRP A 42 -85.91 -121.34 44.71
CA TRP A 42 -85.63 -120.19 45.56
C TRP A 42 -84.13 -119.86 45.59
N VAL A 43 -83.27 -120.87 45.78
CA VAL A 43 -81.81 -120.69 45.75
C VAL A 43 -81.35 -120.12 44.41
N GLU A 44 -81.83 -120.64 43.29
CA GLU A 44 -81.43 -120.17 41.96
C GLU A 44 -81.89 -118.74 41.66
N ARG A 45 -83.01 -118.30 42.24
CA ARG A 45 -83.59 -116.97 41.99
C ARG A 45 -83.06 -115.89 42.92
N TYR A 46 -82.72 -116.23 44.17
CA TYR A 46 -82.41 -115.26 45.22
C TYR A 46 -80.97 -115.34 45.73
N ILE A 47 -80.18 -116.30 45.27
CA ILE A 47 -78.76 -116.43 45.63
C ILE A 47 -77.94 -116.30 44.34
N THR A 48 -77.75 -115.05 43.90
CA THR A 48 -76.89 -114.65 42.78
C THR A 48 -75.91 -113.57 43.24
N ASP A 49 -74.76 -113.45 42.56
CA ASP A 49 -73.71 -112.47 42.92
C ASP A 49 -74.21 -111.02 42.90
N GLU A 50 -75.28 -110.71 42.16
CA GLU A 50 -75.92 -109.40 42.14
C GLU A 50 -76.87 -109.15 43.33
N THR A 51 -77.31 -110.21 44.02
CA THR A 51 -78.26 -110.14 45.15
C THR A 51 -77.61 -110.40 46.51
N LEU A 52 -76.38 -110.93 46.52
CA LEU A 52 -75.57 -111.11 47.73
C LEU A 52 -74.80 -109.82 48.05
N VAL A 53 -75.18 -109.18 49.16
CA VAL A 53 -74.50 -107.99 49.67
C VAL A 53 -73.27 -108.42 50.46
N SER A 54 -72.08 -107.96 50.08
CA SER A 54 -70.85 -108.28 50.82
C SER A 54 -70.87 -107.71 52.24
N LEU A 55 -70.07 -108.30 53.13
CA LEU A 55 -69.97 -107.88 54.54
C LEU A 55 -69.56 -106.40 54.67
N GLU A 56 -68.63 -105.94 53.82
CA GLU A 56 -68.19 -104.53 53.79
C GLU A 56 -69.31 -103.60 53.29
N GLU A 57 -70.06 -103.99 52.25
CA GLU A 57 -71.19 -103.22 51.75
C GLU A 57 -72.33 -103.15 52.79
N LEU A 58 -72.54 -104.22 53.55
CA LEU A 58 -73.51 -104.25 54.65
C LEU A 58 -73.09 -103.32 55.80
N GLU A 59 -71.81 -103.30 56.15
CA GLU A 59 -71.26 -102.36 57.14
C GLU A 59 -71.41 -100.90 56.69
N ILE A 60 -71.09 -100.60 55.42
CA ILE A 60 -71.24 -99.29 54.81
C ILE A 60 -72.72 -98.88 54.79
N TYR A 61 -73.62 -99.77 54.36
CA TYR A 61 -75.06 -99.53 54.35
C TYR A 61 -75.61 -99.27 55.75
N ASN A 62 -75.19 -100.07 56.74
CA ASN A 62 -75.58 -99.88 58.14
C ASN A 62 -75.04 -98.57 58.72
N HIS A 63 -73.81 -98.17 58.35
CA HIS A 63 -73.23 -96.90 58.77
C HIS A 63 -73.98 -95.71 58.14
N LEU A 64 -74.28 -95.77 56.85
CA LEU A 64 -75.09 -94.77 56.12
C LEU A 64 -76.52 -94.67 56.66
N LYS A 65 -77.11 -95.79 57.08
CA LYS A 65 -78.43 -95.84 57.71
C LYS A 65 -78.41 -95.24 59.12
N LYS A 66 -77.41 -95.58 59.94
CA LYS A 66 -77.23 -95.04 61.31
C LYS A 66 -76.95 -93.53 61.32
N THR A 67 -76.21 -93.02 60.34
CA THR A 67 -75.88 -91.58 60.21
C THR A 67 -76.99 -90.76 59.55
N GLY A 68 -78.06 -91.40 59.07
CA GLY A 68 -79.17 -90.75 58.35
C GLY A 68 -78.77 -90.17 56.99
N ALA A 69 -77.54 -90.43 56.53
CA ALA A 69 -77.02 -90.00 55.24
C ALA A 69 -77.69 -90.75 54.08
N LEU A 70 -78.14 -91.99 54.30
CA LEU A 70 -78.89 -92.77 53.31
C LEU A 70 -80.17 -92.03 52.86
N SER A 71 -80.95 -91.51 53.82
CA SER A 71 -82.18 -90.76 53.53
C SER A 71 -81.92 -89.40 52.87
N LYS A 72 -80.71 -88.85 53.04
CA LYS A 72 -80.29 -87.61 52.36
C LYS A 72 -79.83 -87.89 50.93
N LEU A 73 -79.03 -88.95 50.70
CA LEU A 73 -78.62 -89.37 49.37
C LEU A 73 -79.82 -89.77 48.50
N GLN A 74 -80.75 -90.55 49.06
CA GLN A 74 -81.93 -91.02 48.34
C GLN A 74 -82.91 -89.90 47.96
N LYS A 75 -82.87 -88.76 48.68
CA LYS A 75 -83.63 -87.55 48.36
C LYS A 75 -82.88 -86.61 47.41
N ALA A 76 -81.55 -86.53 47.51
CA ALA A 76 -80.72 -85.63 46.72
C ALA A 76 -80.42 -86.16 45.32
N HIS A 77 -80.41 -87.48 45.15
CA HIS A 77 -80.13 -88.13 43.87
C HIS A 77 -81.17 -89.23 43.65
N THR A 78 -82.30 -88.87 43.04
CA THR A 78 -83.33 -89.83 42.57
C THR A 78 -82.77 -90.82 41.53
N ASP A 79 -81.65 -90.46 40.91
CA ASP A 79 -81.01 -91.18 39.82
C ASP A 79 -79.84 -92.05 40.30
N LEU A 80 -79.67 -92.27 41.61
CA LEU A 80 -78.64 -93.16 42.16
C LEU A 80 -78.72 -94.59 41.61
N GLY A 81 -79.91 -95.04 41.20
CA GLY A 81 -80.08 -96.32 40.49
C GLY A 81 -79.60 -96.30 39.03
N LEU A 82 -79.38 -95.12 38.43
CA LEU A 82 -78.81 -94.94 37.08
C LEU A 82 -77.32 -94.61 37.11
N VAL A 83 -76.74 -94.28 38.26
CA VAL A 83 -75.30 -94.03 38.37
C VAL A 83 -74.59 -95.37 38.31
N ARG A 84 -74.08 -95.68 37.12
CA ARG A 84 -73.16 -96.80 36.91
C ARG A 84 -72.04 -96.70 37.96
N PRO A 85 -71.79 -97.76 38.75
CA PRO A 85 -70.60 -97.83 39.59
C PRO A 85 -69.39 -97.53 38.71
N ARG A 86 -68.58 -96.54 39.08
CA ARG A 86 -67.33 -96.27 38.33
C ARG A 86 -66.52 -97.54 38.37
N SER A 87 -66.16 -98.04 37.19
CA SER A 87 -65.26 -99.19 37.09
C SER A 87 -63.91 -98.82 37.71
N GLU A 88 -63.20 -99.80 38.25
CA GLU A 88 -61.80 -99.61 38.64
C GLU A 88 -60.98 -99.03 37.46
N GLU A 89 -61.31 -99.43 36.23
CA GLU A 89 -60.71 -98.90 34.99
C GLU A 89 -60.98 -97.39 34.81
N ASP A 90 -62.16 -96.89 35.17
CA ASP A 90 -62.49 -95.46 35.06
C ASP A 90 -61.68 -94.63 36.08
N LEU A 91 -61.46 -95.18 37.28
CA LEU A 91 -60.62 -94.56 38.30
C LEU A 91 -59.15 -94.57 37.89
N GLU A 92 -58.65 -95.66 37.31
CA GLU A 92 -57.30 -95.73 36.75
C GLU A 92 -57.08 -94.70 35.64
N ILE A 93 -58.04 -94.56 34.71
CA ILE A 93 -58.00 -93.57 33.63
C ILE A 93 -57.99 -92.14 34.20
N GLU A 94 -58.78 -91.84 35.22
CA GLU A 94 -58.82 -90.51 35.83
C GLU A 94 -57.54 -90.21 36.62
N ILE A 95 -56.98 -91.20 37.34
CA ILE A 95 -55.69 -91.08 38.02
C ILE A 95 -54.57 -90.83 37.00
N GLU A 96 -54.56 -91.56 35.88
CA GLU A 96 -53.62 -91.31 34.80
C GLU A 96 -53.81 -89.93 34.17
N GLY A 97 -55.05 -89.50 33.95
CA GLY A 97 -55.38 -88.17 33.45
C GLY A 97 -54.87 -87.07 34.37
N LEU A 98 -55.05 -87.25 35.69
CA LEU A 98 -54.55 -86.34 36.72
C LEU A 98 -53.01 -86.34 36.78
N ARG A 99 -52.37 -87.51 36.64
CA ARG A 99 -50.90 -87.61 36.55
C ARG A 99 -50.36 -86.88 35.31
N LYS A 100 -50.98 -87.07 34.14
CA LYS A 100 -50.63 -86.37 32.89
C LYS A 100 -50.80 -84.86 33.05
N SER A 101 -51.91 -84.42 33.65
CA SER A 101 -52.20 -83.01 33.93
C SER A 101 -51.20 -82.38 34.91
N THR A 102 -50.91 -83.06 36.02
CA THR A 102 -49.92 -82.59 37.01
C THR A 102 -48.52 -82.50 36.41
N GLU A 103 -48.14 -83.43 35.54
CA GLU A 103 -46.86 -83.38 34.84
C GLU A 103 -46.78 -82.20 33.86
N LEU A 104 -47.85 -81.96 33.08
CA LEU A 104 -47.96 -80.75 32.24
C LEU A 104 -47.85 -79.46 33.07
N LEU A 105 -48.54 -79.39 34.22
CA LEU A 105 -48.44 -78.26 35.16
C LEU A 105 -47.02 -78.08 35.69
N ARG A 106 -46.30 -79.16 36.02
CA ARG A 106 -44.88 -79.08 36.41
C ARG A 106 -44.02 -78.55 35.28
N GLN A 107 -44.22 -79.04 34.05
CA GLN A 107 -43.51 -78.56 32.86
C GLN A 107 -43.76 -77.05 32.64
N HIS A 108 -45.03 -76.61 32.67
CA HIS A 108 -45.38 -75.20 32.56
C HIS A 108 -44.77 -74.34 33.69
N ALA A 109 -44.78 -74.83 34.94
CA ALA A 109 -44.15 -74.13 36.05
C ALA A 109 -42.63 -73.99 35.87
N THR A 110 -41.95 -75.02 35.37
CA THR A 110 -40.51 -74.95 35.06
C THR A 110 -40.23 -73.97 33.91
N GLN A 111 -41.07 -73.95 32.87
CA GLN A 111 -40.96 -73.02 31.76
C GLN A 111 -41.16 -71.57 32.22
N LEU A 112 -42.18 -71.29 33.05
CA LEU A 112 -42.40 -69.96 33.63
C LEU A 112 -41.24 -69.52 34.52
N ARG A 113 -40.63 -70.42 35.30
CA ARG A 113 -39.41 -70.11 36.08
C ARG A 113 -38.24 -69.74 35.17
N ARG A 114 -38.05 -70.48 34.06
CA ARG A 114 -37.02 -70.17 33.04
C ARG A 114 -37.29 -68.81 32.38
N GLN A 115 -38.53 -68.52 31.99
CA GLN A 115 -38.92 -67.23 31.41
C GLN A 115 -38.73 -66.07 32.40
N LYS A 116 -39.11 -66.25 33.66
CA LYS A 116 -38.89 -65.25 34.73
C LYS A 116 -37.39 -64.97 34.94
N ALA A 117 -36.56 -66.02 34.94
CA ALA A 117 -35.11 -65.86 35.05
C ALA A 117 -34.53 -65.12 33.83
N ALA A 118 -34.96 -65.45 32.61
CA ALA A 118 -34.56 -64.76 31.39
C ALA A 118 -34.97 -63.28 31.39
N LEU A 119 -36.21 -62.97 31.80
CA LEU A 119 -36.69 -61.58 31.93
C LEU A 119 -35.90 -60.79 32.98
N LYS A 120 -35.57 -61.42 34.12
CA LYS A 120 -34.73 -60.80 35.14
C LYS A 120 -33.33 -60.50 34.58
N ALA A 121 -32.71 -61.46 33.91
CA ALA A 121 -31.41 -61.28 33.27
C ALA A 121 -31.43 -60.17 32.20
N MET A 122 -32.50 -60.06 31.41
CA MET A 122 -32.68 -58.98 30.43
C MET A 122 -32.85 -57.61 31.13
N LYS A 123 -33.59 -57.54 32.23
CA LYS A 123 -33.75 -56.32 33.03
C LYS A 123 -32.43 -55.88 33.65
N ASP A 124 -31.64 -56.81 34.16
CA ASP A 124 -30.33 -56.52 34.76
C ASP A 124 -29.31 -56.09 33.68
N ARG A 125 -29.33 -56.74 32.51
CA ARG A 125 -28.51 -56.32 31.35
C ARG A 125 -28.88 -54.91 30.87
N THR A 126 -30.16 -54.60 30.72
CA THR A 126 -30.60 -53.26 30.31
C THR A 126 -30.26 -52.18 31.34
N LYS A 127 -30.31 -52.49 32.65
CA LYS A 127 -29.81 -51.58 33.69
C LYS A 127 -28.32 -51.34 33.57
N ALA A 128 -27.53 -52.40 33.44
CA ALA A 128 -26.07 -52.30 33.26
C ALA A 128 -25.70 -51.50 32.00
N ASP A 129 -26.42 -51.70 30.88
CA ASP A 129 -26.21 -50.95 29.65
C ASP A 129 -26.58 -49.46 29.80
N ARG A 130 -27.66 -49.14 30.53
CA ARG A 130 -28.02 -47.74 30.85
C ARG A 130 -26.95 -47.07 31.71
N GLU A 131 -26.43 -47.76 32.71
CA GLU A 131 -25.35 -47.24 33.56
C GLU A 131 -24.06 -47.02 32.76
N ARG A 132 -23.70 -47.96 31.87
CA ARG A 132 -22.57 -47.82 30.95
C ARG A 132 -22.74 -46.60 30.04
N LYS A 133 -23.92 -46.42 29.43
CA LYS A 133 -24.25 -45.24 28.63
C LYS A 133 -24.13 -43.95 29.44
N ARG A 134 -24.72 -43.90 30.64
CA ARG A 134 -24.63 -42.73 31.53
C ARG A 134 -23.17 -42.38 31.87
N LYS A 135 -22.33 -43.37 32.15
CA LYS A 135 -20.90 -43.16 32.41
C LYS A 135 -20.15 -42.64 31.19
N LEU A 136 -20.46 -43.14 29.99
CA LEU A 136 -19.87 -42.64 28.74
C LEU A 136 -20.31 -41.21 28.41
N ASP A 137 -21.59 -40.88 28.63
CA ASP A 137 -22.13 -39.55 28.40
C ASP A 137 -21.55 -38.53 29.37
N GLU A 138 -21.40 -38.91 30.64
CA GLU A 138 -20.73 -38.09 31.65
C GLU A 138 -19.26 -37.82 31.29
N ARG A 139 -18.52 -38.85 30.83
CA ARG A 139 -17.15 -38.68 30.34
C ARG A 139 -17.08 -37.75 29.12
N ARG A 140 -18.00 -37.91 28.16
CA ARG A 140 -18.08 -37.02 26.99
C ARG A 140 -18.39 -35.58 27.39
N ARG A 141 -19.32 -35.38 28.32
CA ARG A 141 -19.70 -34.06 28.82
C ARG A 141 -18.53 -33.38 29.52
N ARG A 142 -17.79 -34.09 30.37
CA ARG A 142 -16.58 -33.55 31.03
C ARG A 142 -15.50 -33.17 30.03
N LYS A 143 -15.24 -34.03 29.04
CA LYS A 143 -14.29 -33.72 27.96
C LYS A 143 -14.70 -32.48 27.17
N TRP A 144 -15.97 -32.37 26.82
CA TRP A 144 -16.50 -31.21 26.11
C TRP A 144 -16.40 -29.93 26.95
N LEU A 145 -16.70 -29.99 28.25
CA LEU A 145 -16.56 -28.84 29.15
C LEU A 145 -15.10 -28.40 29.28
N SER A 146 -14.17 -29.33 29.51
CA SER A 146 -12.73 -29.02 29.55
C SER A 146 -12.26 -28.43 28.22
N GLN A 147 -12.60 -29.02 27.07
CA GLN A 147 -12.23 -28.45 25.77
C GLN A 147 -12.80 -27.05 25.55
N LYS A 148 -14.02 -26.79 26.02
CA LYS A 148 -14.65 -25.48 25.94
C LYS A 148 -13.92 -24.47 26.83
N GLU A 149 -13.55 -24.86 28.06
CA GLU A 149 -12.77 -24.04 28.99
C GLU A 149 -11.36 -23.76 28.43
N ASP A 150 -10.68 -24.77 27.89
CA ASP A 150 -9.37 -24.65 27.24
C ASP A 150 -9.43 -23.70 26.03
N LEU A 151 -10.46 -23.82 25.18
CA LEU A 151 -10.67 -22.92 24.04
C LEU A 151 -11.00 -21.50 24.49
N GLN A 152 -11.79 -21.34 25.56
CA GLN A 152 -12.12 -20.02 26.10
C GLN A 152 -10.86 -19.34 26.67
N ALA A 153 -10.03 -20.07 27.41
CA ALA A 153 -8.75 -19.57 27.91
C ALA A 153 -7.83 -19.16 26.75
N ALA A 154 -7.71 -19.98 25.71
CA ALA A 154 -6.91 -19.64 24.52
C ALA A 154 -7.44 -18.40 23.79
N ILE A 155 -8.76 -18.21 23.72
CA ILE A 155 -9.38 -17.00 23.16
C ILE A 155 -9.02 -15.78 24.01
N ASP A 156 -9.15 -15.89 25.33
CA ASP A 156 -8.87 -14.78 26.25
C ASP A 156 -7.39 -14.39 26.23
N ASP A 157 -6.48 -15.38 26.14
CA ASP A 157 -5.04 -15.17 25.95
C ASP A 157 -4.74 -14.44 24.64
N LEU A 158 -5.30 -14.90 23.52
CA LEU A 158 -5.15 -14.25 22.22
C LEU A 158 -5.72 -12.83 22.20
N LEU A 159 -6.85 -12.60 22.88
CA LEU A 159 -7.42 -11.26 23.03
C LEU A 159 -6.56 -10.36 23.91
N SER A 160 -5.87 -10.90 24.92
CA SER A 160 -4.91 -10.14 25.73
C SER A 160 -3.71 -9.71 24.89
N ILE A 161 -3.12 -10.66 24.15
CA ILE A 161 -2.00 -10.38 23.23
C ILE A 161 -2.41 -9.32 22.20
N LEU A 162 -3.59 -9.48 21.58
CA LEU A 162 -4.10 -8.51 20.62
C LEU A 162 -4.28 -7.11 21.23
N LYS A 163 -4.73 -7.02 22.49
CA LYS A 163 -4.85 -5.72 23.19
C LYS A 163 -3.49 -5.08 23.46
N GLU A 164 -2.49 -5.87 23.84
CA GLU A 164 -1.12 -5.40 24.02
C GLU A 164 -0.56 -4.88 22.69
N GLU A 165 -0.71 -5.66 21.60
CA GLU A 165 -0.30 -5.24 20.25
C GLU A 165 -1.01 -3.96 19.79
N ILE A 166 -2.29 -3.78 20.13
CA ILE A 166 -3.02 -2.53 19.84
C ILE A 166 -2.42 -1.34 20.60
N VAL A 167 -2.03 -1.53 21.86
CA VAL A 167 -1.38 -0.48 22.66
C VAL A 167 -0.04 -0.13 22.05
N ASP A 168 0.76 -1.12 21.68
CA ASP A 168 2.05 -0.94 21.02
C ASP A 168 1.91 -0.22 19.67
N LEU A 169 0.95 -0.64 18.83
CA LEU A 169 0.66 0.02 17.55
C LEU A 169 0.21 1.48 17.74
N LYS A 170 -0.59 1.77 18.77
CA LYS A 170 -1.00 3.14 19.12
C LYS A 170 0.17 3.96 19.64
N GLN A 171 1.07 3.37 20.41
CA GLN A 171 2.28 4.04 20.89
C GLN A 171 3.22 4.33 19.72
N TYR A 172 3.45 3.36 18.85
CA TYR A 172 4.22 3.53 17.63
C TYR A 172 3.64 4.66 16.75
N MET A 173 2.32 4.75 16.61
CA MET A 173 1.67 5.84 15.87
C MET A 173 1.92 7.22 16.50
N LYS A 174 1.99 7.31 17.83
CA LYS A 174 2.29 8.56 18.55
C LYS A 174 3.77 8.95 18.45
N GLU A 175 4.67 7.97 18.37
CA GLU A 175 6.11 8.20 18.26
C GLU A 175 6.54 8.45 16.80
N SER A 176 5.87 7.81 15.84
CA SER A 176 5.97 8.02 14.39
C SER A 176 5.20 9.27 13.92
N THR A 177 4.84 10.19 14.81
CA THR A 177 4.34 11.49 14.37
C THR A 177 5.40 12.13 13.50
N VAL A 178 5.04 12.39 12.25
CA VAL A 178 5.86 13.09 11.27
C VAL A 178 6.54 14.28 11.97
N ASP A 179 7.87 14.38 11.82
CA ASP A 179 8.66 15.50 12.35
C ASP A 179 8.34 16.78 11.57
N VAL A 180 7.15 17.34 11.83
CA VAL A 180 6.65 18.55 11.19
C VAL A 180 7.58 19.72 11.48
N GLU A 181 8.15 19.76 12.68
CA GLU A 181 9.02 20.86 13.10
C GLU A 181 10.39 20.80 12.42
N GLY A 182 10.97 19.62 12.26
CA GLY A 182 12.19 19.41 11.47
C GLY A 182 11.98 19.70 9.99
N VAL A 183 10.85 19.29 9.40
CA VAL A 183 10.49 19.65 8.01
C VAL A 183 10.30 21.16 7.87
N ASN A 184 9.65 21.82 8.83
CA ASN A 184 9.46 23.27 8.78
C ASN A 184 10.79 24.04 8.88
N LYS A 185 11.67 23.66 9.83
CA LYS A 185 13.03 24.21 9.95
C LYS A 185 13.86 23.99 8.68
N MET A 186 13.68 22.84 8.03
CA MET A 186 14.29 22.55 6.74
C MET A 186 13.77 23.52 5.66
N LEU A 187 12.46 23.66 5.49
CA LEU A 187 11.88 24.57 4.49
C LEU A 187 12.33 26.03 4.74
N GLU A 188 12.35 26.49 5.99
CA GLU A 188 12.89 27.81 6.34
C GLU A 188 14.40 27.96 6.02
N SER A 189 15.17 26.87 6.10
CA SER A 189 16.57 26.87 5.66
C SER A 189 16.68 27.01 4.13
N ASP A 190 15.74 26.41 3.39
CA ASP A 190 15.71 26.38 1.93
C ASP A 190 15.31 27.75 1.39
N ASP A 191 14.32 28.39 2.00
CA ASP A 191 13.91 29.75 1.69
C ASP A 191 15.05 30.74 1.88
N ARG A 192 15.86 30.57 2.93
CA ARG A 192 17.08 31.38 3.12
C ARG A 192 18.12 31.16 2.04
N VAL A 193 18.26 29.94 1.52
CA VAL A 193 19.15 29.63 0.40
C VAL A 193 18.59 30.24 -0.90
N LEU A 194 17.30 30.11 -1.15
CA LEU A 194 16.63 30.69 -2.31
C LEU A 194 16.75 32.23 -2.33
N ALA A 195 16.55 32.90 -1.20
CA ALA A 195 16.76 34.35 -1.09
C ALA A 195 18.22 34.76 -1.40
N ARG A 196 19.21 33.95 -1.00
CA ARG A 196 20.62 34.19 -1.34
C ARG A 196 20.90 33.95 -2.83
N LEU A 197 20.27 32.93 -3.42
CA LEU A 197 20.37 32.65 -4.86
C LEU A 197 19.70 33.75 -5.68
N GLU A 198 18.57 34.28 -5.24
CA GLU A 198 17.89 35.42 -5.89
C GLU A 198 18.80 36.64 -5.91
N ARG A 199 19.45 36.96 -4.78
CA ARG A 199 20.43 38.05 -4.71
C ARG A 199 21.63 37.80 -5.63
N LEU A 200 22.12 36.57 -5.70
CA LEU A 200 23.22 36.19 -6.60
C LEU A 200 22.79 36.29 -8.07
N ALA A 201 21.59 35.81 -8.41
CA ALA A 201 21.02 35.90 -9.75
C ALA A 201 20.82 37.36 -10.16
N GLY A 202 20.33 38.22 -9.27
CA GLY A 202 20.24 39.67 -9.49
C GLY A 202 21.59 40.30 -9.81
N GLY A 203 22.66 39.94 -9.08
CA GLY A 203 24.01 40.43 -9.35
C GLY A 203 24.62 39.90 -10.65
N VAL A 204 24.28 38.66 -11.04
CA VAL A 204 24.78 38.00 -12.26
C VAL A 204 24.08 38.50 -13.52
N ILE A 205 22.80 38.87 -13.43
CA ILE A 205 22.00 39.35 -14.57
C ILE A 205 22.29 40.83 -14.87
N VAL A 206 22.58 41.64 -13.85
CA VAL A 206 22.88 43.08 -14.01
C VAL A 206 24.20 43.35 -14.73
N GLY A 207 25.14 42.39 -14.75
CA GLY A 207 26.36 42.50 -15.56
C GLY A 207 26.19 42.21 -17.06
N GLY A 208 25.00 41.76 -17.49
CA GLY A 208 24.74 41.27 -18.85
C GLY A 208 23.81 42.13 -19.72
N GLY A 209 23.05 43.05 -19.12
CA GLY A 209 22.31 44.08 -19.86
C GLY A 209 23.13 45.35 -19.84
N GLY A 210 23.73 45.83 -20.91
CA GLY A 210 23.27 45.80 -22.29
C GLY A 210 23.18 47.26 -22.71
N ASP A 211 24.27 47.76 -23.30
CA ASP A 211 24.45 49.00 -24.09
C ASP A 211 25.73 49.76 -23.70
N ASP A 212 26.13 49.76 -22.42
CA ASP A 212 27.29 50.53 -21.93
C ASP A 212 28.56 50.30 -22.76
N GLY A 213 28.92 49.04 -23.04
CA GLY A 213 30.11 48.72 -23.83
C GLY A 213 30.01 49.11 -25.31
N LYS A 214 28.80 49.14 -25.89
CA LYS A 214 28.60 49.57 -27.28
C LYS A 214 28.59 51.08 -27.39
N GLU A 215 27.88 51.76 -26.50
CA GLU A 215 27.84 53.22 -26.42
C GLU A 215 29.23 53.80 -26.17
N ILE A 216 30.02 53.18 -25.28
CA ILE A 216 31.42 53.57 -25.04
C ILE A 216 32.27 53.41 -26.30
N VAL A 217 32.14 52.30 -27.03
CA VAL A 217 32.88 52.08 -28.28
C VAL A 217 32.44 53.07 -29.36
N GLU A 218 31.16 53.33 -29.52
CA GLU A 218 30.64 54.33 -30.48
C GLU A 218 31.11 55.75 -30.12
N ARG A 219 31.11 56.12 -28.84
CA ARG A 219 31.64 57.41 -28.38
C ARG A 219 33.14 57.54 -28.60
N VAL A 220 33.91 56.49 -28.32
CA VAL A 220 35.37 56.51 -28.54
C VAL A 220 35.69 56.55 -30.04
N THR A 221 35.00 55.78 -30.88
CA THR A 221 35.21 55.83 -32.34
C THR A 221 34.93 57.21 -32.92
N THR A 222 33.88 57.90 -32.45
CA THR A 222 33.60 59.27 -32.90
C THR A 222 34.65 60.28 -32.43
N LEU A 223 35.19 60.12 -31.22
CA LEU A 223 36.28 60.95 -30.70
C LEU A 223 37.61 60.69 -31.41
N VAL A 224 37.94 59.43 -31.71
CA VAL A 224 39.15 59.04 -32.45
C VAL A 224 39.13 59.58 -33.87
N LYS A 225 37.98 59.53 -34.55
CA LYS A 225 37.81 60.17 -35.87
C LYS A 225 38.01 61.68 -35.82
N LYS A 226 37.54 62.35 -34.77
CA LYS A 226 37.80 63.79 -34.58
C LYS A 226 39.29 64.06 -34.34
N LEU A 227 39.92 63.25 -33.49
CA LEU A 227 41.35 63.37 -33.19
C LEU A 227 42.21 63.16 -34.43
N SER A 228 41.91 62.17 -35.28
CA SER A 228 42.66 61.93 -36.52
C SER A 228 42.51 63.09 -37.52
N THR A 229 41.33 63.69 -37.63
CA THR A 229 41.14 64.88 -38.49
C THR A 229 41.88 66.11 -37.96
N LEU A 230 41.89 66.32 -36.64
CA LEU A 230 42.61 67.44 -36.01
C LEU A 230 44.13 67.24 -36.04
N SER A 231 44.63 66.01 -35.85
CA SER A 231 46.06 65.72 -35.95
C SER A 231 46.55 65.83 -37.40
N ALA A 232 45.76 65.37 -38.38
CA ALA A 232 46.08 65.54 -39.79
C ALA A 232 46.15 67.01 -40.19
N THR A 233 45.20 67.84 -39.74
CA THR A 233 45.22 69.30 -40.01
C THR A 233 46.37 70.01 -39.28
N ALA A 234 46.68 69.63 -38.05
CA ALA A 234 47.84 70.12 -37.30
C ALA A 234 49.18 69.76 -37.98
N LEU A 235 49.31 68.54 -38.50
CA LEU A 235 50.50 68.10 -39.23
C LEU A 235 50.64 68.84 -40.56
N LYS A 236 49.53 69.02 -41.29
CA LYS A 236 49.50 69.79 -42.54
C LYS A 236 49.90 71.25 -42.32
N THR A 237 49.32 71.92 -41.33
CA THR A 237 49.64 73.31 -40.99
C THR A 237 51.08 73.47 -40.50
N ARG A 238 51.62 72.49 -39.75
CA ARG A 238 53.03 72.48 -39.37
C ARG A 238 53.95 72.28 -40.58
N LEU A 239 53.58 71.43 -41.52
CA LEU A 239 54.32 71.23 -42.77
C LEU A 239 54.28 72.51 -43.62
N ASP A 240 53.11 73.14 -43.78
CA ASP A 240 52.92 74.43 -44.46
C ASP A 240 53.82 75.51 -43.84
N ARG A 241 53.86 75.58 -42.51
CA ARG A 241 54.70 76.54 -41.78
C ARG A 241 56.18 76.29 -42.04
N ILE A 242 56.65 75.04 -41.93
CA ILE A 242 58.06 74.70 -42.17
C ILE A 242 58.42 74.97 -43.64
N PHE A 243 57.53 74.63 -44.57
CA PHE A 243 57.70 74.93 -45.99
C PHE A 243 57.82 76.44 -46.23
N LEU A 244 56.95 77.26 -45.63
CA LEU A 244 57.01 78.71 -45.75
C LEU A 244 58.23 79.33 -45.04
N GLU A 245 58.66 78.80 -43.90
CA GLU A 245 59.87 79.26 -43.19
C GLU A 245 61.14 78.94 -43.99
N VAL A 246 61.21 77.74 -44.60
CA VAL A 246 62.35 77.32 -45.43
C VAL A 246 62.35 78.04 -46.78
N ALA A 247 61.20 78.13 -47.46
CA ALA A 247 61.05 78.85 -48.72
C ALA A 247 61.27 80.36 -48.53
N GLY A 248 60.81 80.95 -47.42
CA GLY A 248 61.03 82.36 -47.08
C GLY A 248 62.49 82.69 -46.73
N SER A 249 63.28 81.70 -46.30
CA SER A 249 64.70 81.86 -46.00
C SER A 249 65.62 81.62 -47.21
N HIS A 250 65.09 81.13 -48.34
CA HIS A 250 65.78 80.98 -49.62
C HIS A 250 65.28 82.02 -50.63
N ASN A 251 65.77 83.26 -50.51
CA ASN A 251 65.70 84.21 -51.62
C ASN A 251 66.72 83.82 -52.68
N SER A 252 66.35 82.98 -53.64
CA SER A 252 67.11 82.85 -54.89
C SER A 252 66.21 82.37 -56.01
N ALA A 253 66.03 83.27 -56.98
CA ALA A 253 65.48 82.97 -58.29
C ALA A 253 66.36 81.92 -58.99
N ASN A 254 65.92 80.67 -59.00
CA ASN A 254 66.29 79.66 -60.00
C ASN A 254 65.18 78.60 -60.03
N ASN A 255 64.65 78.34 -61.22
CA ASN A 255 63.71 77.24 -61.47
C ASN A 255 64.53 75.95 -61.52
N ASP A 256 64.82 75.36 -60.36
CA ASP A 256 65.48 74.06 -60.28
C ASP A 256 64.47 72.91 -60.43
N PRO A 257 64.75 71.87 -61.24
CA PRO A 257 63.88 70.71 -61.41
C PRO A 257 63.70 69.90 -60.11
N GLU A 258 64.57 70.11 -59.13
CA GLU A 258 64.49 69.55 -57.78
C GLU A 258 63.32 70.16 -56.97
N ALA A 259 62.88 71.39 -57.28
CA ALA A 259 61.73 72.01 -56.64
C ALA A 259 60.39 71.36 -57.06
N ASP A 260 60.27 70.94 -58.33
CA ASP A 260 59.09 70.25 -58.84
C ASP A 260 58.99 68.80 -58.30
N GLU A 261 60.13 68.13 -58.11
CA GLU A 261 60.21 66.82 -57.45
C GLU A 261 59.84 66.93 -55.96
N LEU A 262 60.39 67.92 -55.25
CA LEU A 262 60.02 68.21 -53.86
C LEU A 262 58.54 68.58 -53.71
N GLN A 263 57.95 69.28 -54.68
CA GLN A 263 56.52 69.58 -54.67
C GLN A 263 55.67 68.31 -54.83
N LYS A 264 56.05 67.39 -55.72
CA LYS A 264 55.37 66.09 -55.86
C LYS A 264 55.48 65.22 -54.62
N ASP A 265 56.65 65.18 -54.00
CA ASP A 265 56.87 64.43 -52.76
C ASP A 265 56.07 65.02 -51.60
N LEU A 266 55.96 66.34 -51.55
CA LEU A 266 55.12 67.07 -50.59
C LEU A 266 53.63 66.78 -50.83
N GLU A 267 53.14 66.84 -52.08
CA GLU A 267 51.76 66.48 -52.44
C GLU A 267 51.43 65.01 -52.10
N SER A 268 52.38 64.10 -52.31
CA SER A 268 52.28 62.70 -51.88
C SER A 268 52.19 62.59 -50.36
N LEU A 269 53.00 63.36 -49.62
CA LEU A 269 52.96 63.38 -48.15
C LEU A 269 51.64 63.96 -47.63
N TYR A 270 51.08 65.01 -48.25
CA TYR A 270 49.75 65.55 -47.92
C TYR A 270 48.62 64.56 -48.11
N ALA A 271 48.75 63.66 -49.09
CA ALA A 271 47.81 62.57 -49.35
C ALA A 271 47.92 61.44 -48.31
N GLU A 272 49.12 61.17 -47.81
CA GLU A 272 49.40 60.07 -46.86
C GLU A 272 49.14 60.45 -45.39
N ILE A 273 49.40 61.71 -44.99
CA ILE A 273 49.16 62.23 -43.62
C ILE A 273 47.80 61.84 -43.02
N PRO A 274 46.63 62.01 -43.70
CA PRO A 274 45.34 61.64 -43.11
C PRO A 274 45.22 60.13 -42.83
N SER A 275 45.73 59.28 -43.71
CA SER A 275 45.68 57.81 -43.54
C SER A 275 46.55 57.37 -42.37
N VAL A 276 47.75 57.95 -42.24
CA VAL A 276 48.67 57.62 -41.14
C VAL A 276 48.16 58.16 -39.81
N ALA A 277 47.56 59.36 -39.79
CA ALA A 277 46.96 59.95 -38.61
C ALA A 277 45.73 59.15 -38.11
N GLU A 278 44.92 58.62 -39.03
CA GLU A 278 43.80 57.73 -38.70
C GLU A 278 44.31 56.41 -38.10
N MET A 279 45.24 55.74 -38.78
CA MET A 279 45.84 54.50 -38.27
C MET A 279 46.50 54.68 -36.89
N ALA A 280 47.24 55.77 -36.68
CA ALA A 280 47.89 56.05 -35.41
C ALA A 280 46.86 56.27 -34.29
N ALA A 281 45.82 57.07 -34.54
CA ALA A 281 44.77 57.33 -33.56
C ALA A 281 43.93 56.07 -33.25
N GLU A 282 43.67 55.23 -34.25
CA GLU A 282 42.99 53.94 -34.03
C GLU A 282 43.85 52.97 -33.21
N GLN A 283 45.13 52.88 -33.52
CA GLN A 283 46.03 51.95 -32.83
C GLN A 283 46.33 52.38 -31.38
N GLU A 284 46.46 53.68 -31.13
CA GLU A 284 46.77 54.21 -29.80
C GLU A 284 45.54 54.27 -28.88
N PHE A 285 44.36 54.59 -29.41
CA PHE A 285 43.18 54.88 -28.57
C PHE A 285 41.99 53.92 -28.78
N LEU A 286 41.73 53.47 -30.01
CA LEU A 286 40.56 52.62 -30.30
C LEU A 286 40.80 51.15 -29.95
N GLN A 287 41.94 50.59 -30.36
CA GLN A 287 42.27 49.18 -30.11
C GLN A 287 42.31 48.82 -28.62
N PRO A 288 42.94 49.61 -27.72
CA PRO A 288 42.95 49.30 -26.29
C PRO A 288 41.55 49.31 -25.66
N VAL A 289 40.67 50.20 -26.10
CA VAL A 289 39.28 50.27 -25.62
C VAL A 289 38.48 49.05 -26.09
N LEU A 290 38.66 48.63 -27.35
CA LEU A 290 38.03 47.42 -27.86
C LEU A 290 38.50 46.17 -27.09
N ASP A 291 39.79 46.06 -26.82
CA ASP A 291 40.36 44.95 -26.06
C ASP A 291 39.85 44.91 -24.61
N GLU A 292 39.77 46.04 -23.92
CA GLU A 292 39.23 46.08 -22.56
C GLU A 292 37.72 45.79 -22.51
N VAL A 293 36.93 46.30 -23.45
CA VAL A 293 35.51 45.94 -23.58
C VAL A 293 35.35 44.45 -23.87
N HIS A 294 36.20 43.87 -24.71
CA HIS A 294 36.20 42.44 -25.01
C HIS A 294 36.56 41.59 -23.78
N LYS A 295 37.63 41.94 -23.06
CA LYS A 295 38.01 41.28 -21.80
C LYS A 295 36.92 41.40 -20.74
N GLY A 296 36.29 42.56 -20.62
CA GLY A 296 35.15 42.78 -19.73
C GLY A 296 33.98 41.85 -20.07
N ARG A 297 33.67 41.71 -21.37
CA ARG A 297 32.62 40.79 -21.86
C ARG A 297 32.94 39.33 -21.57
N ILE A 298 34.19 38.89 -21.77
CA ILE A 298 34.62 37.53 -21.44
C ILE A 298 34.46 37.28 -19.93
N LYS A 299 35.00 38.16 -19.07
CA LYS A 299 34.87 38.04 -17.61
C LYS A 299 33.42 38.02 -17.15
N ALA A 300 32.56 38.85 -17.73
CA ALA A 300 31.12 38.86 -17.43
C ALA A 300 30.45 37.55 -17.86
N SER A 301 30.77 37.03 -19.05
CA SER A 301 30.24 35.75 -19.54
C SER A 301 30.71 34.55 -18.72
N GLU A 302 31.96 34.55 -18.27
CA GLU A 302 32.51 33.52 -17.38
C GLU A 302 31.87 33.60 -15.99
N GLY A 303 31.66 34.80 -15.46
CA GLY A 303 30.93 35.04 -14.21
C GLY A 303 29.48 34.57 -14.29
N LEU A 304 28.80 34.83 -15.41
CA LEU A 304 27.46 34.32 -15.71
C LEU A 304 27.44 32.79 -15.82
N ARG A 305 28.42 32.20 -16.50
CA ARG A 305 28.52 30.75 -16.64
C ARG A 305 28.74 30.09 -15.28
N LEU A 306 29.71 30.57 -14.50
CA LEU A 306 30.05 30.00 -13.18
C LEU A 306 28.92 30.21 -12.16
N GLY A 307 28.39 31.43 -12.08
CA GLY A 307 27.25 31.77 -11.24
C GLY A 307 26.00 30.99 -11.63
N GLY A 308 25.72 30.88 -12.93
CA GLY A 308 24.63 30.08 -13.47
C GLY A 308 24.75 28.59 -13.15
N THR A 309 25.94 27.99 -13.32
CA THR A 309 26.17 26.59 -12.93
C THR A 309 25.96 26.38 -11.42
N TYR A 310 26.45 27.29 -10.58
CA TYR A 310 26.27 27.21 -9.14
C TYR A 310 24.77 27.31 -8.75
N ILE A 311 24.03 28.25 -9.34
CA ILE A 311 22.58 28.38 -9.11
C ILE A 311 21.86 27.08 -9.51
N CYS A 312 22.17 26.52 -10.68
CA CYS A 312 21.59 25.27 -11.15
C CYS A 312 21.89 24.09 -10.21
N ASP A 313 23.14 23.97 -9.74
CA ASP A 313 23.57 22.89 -8.84
C ASP A 313 22.86 22.98 -7.48
N VAL A 314 22.74 24.19 -6.91
CA VAL A 314 22.03 24.40 -5.65
C VAL A 314 20.53 24.12 -5.82
N LEU A 315 19.90 24.60 -6.90
CA LEU A 315 18.49 24.28 -7.18
C LEU A 315 18.26 22.79 -7.37
N HIS A 316 19.17 22.08 -8.04
CA HIS A 316 19.11 20.63 -8.18
C HIS A 316 19.25 19.92 -6.82
N HIS A 317 20.15 20.40 -5.97
CA HIS A 317 20.31 19.88 -4.60
C HIS A 317 19.04 20.07 -3.76
N LEU A 318 18.46 21.28 -3.76
CA LEU A 318 17.19 21.57 -3.08
C LEU A 318 16.07 20.66 -3.59
N GLN A 319 15.94 20.50 -4.90
CA GLN A 319 14.94 19.62 -5.51
C GLN A 319 15.12 18.15 -5.09
N LYS A 320 16.36 17.65 -5.08
CA LYS A 320 16.67 16.28 -4.65
C LYS A 320 16.29 16.06 -3.19
N ARG A 321 16.60 17.01 -2.31
CA ARG A 321 16.25 16.95 -0.89
C ARG A 321 14.72 17.04 -0.66
N HIS A 322 14.02 17.91 -1.38
CA HIS A 322 12.55 17.97 -1.35
C HIS A 322 11.90 16.66 -1.81
N ARG A 323 12.43 16.02 -2.86
CA ARG A 323 11.93 14.70 -3.30
C ARG A 323 12.15 13.63 -2.24
N ALA A 324 13.33 13.57 -1.62
CA ALA A 324 13.64 12.58 -0.59
C ALA A 324 12.75 12.73 0.65
N THR A 325 12.55 13.97 1.11
CA THR A 325 11.65 14.26 2.24
C THR A 325 10.19 13.96 1.90
N ALA A 326 9.70 14.38 0.72
CA ALA A 326 8.35 14.05 0.28
C ALA A 326 8.10 12.52 0.20
N GLN A 327 9.09 11.74 -0.26
CA GLN A 327 9.00 10.28 -0.28
C GLN A 327 8.95 9.70 1.14
N SER A 328 9.80 10.18 2.04
CA SER A 328 9.79 9.75 3.45
C SER A 328 8.44 10.07 4.12
N LEU A 329 7.91 11.28 3.92
CA LEU A 329 6.59 11.69 4.42
C LEU A 329 5.46 10.83 3.86
N LYS A 330 5.50 10.50 2.56
CA LYS A 330 4.50 9.62 1.94
C LYS A 330 4.53 8.21 2.53
N ILE A 331 5.71 7.69 2.86
CA ILE A 331 5.89 6.38 3.50
C ILE A 331 5.35 6.42 4.93
N GLU A 332 5.66 7.44 5.71
CA GLU A 332 5.15 7.55 7.09
C GLU A 332 3.62 7.74 7.10
N LEU A 333 3.07 8.56 6.22
CA LEU A 333 1.61 8.75 6.11
C LEU A 333 0.91 7.45 5.68
N SER A 334 1.48 6.69 4.75
CA SER A 334 0.90 5.41 4.34
C SER A 334 0.96 4.36 5.46
N LYS A 335 2.04 4.33 6.24
CA LYS A 335 2.15 3.50 7.46
C LYS A 335 1.09 3.90 8.49
N GLN A 336 0.97 5.18 8.82
CA GLN A 336 -0.04 5.68 9.76
C GLN A 336 -1.46 5.32 9.29
N LYS A 337 -1.74 5.48 8.00
CA LYS A 337 -3.03 5.09 7.42
C LYS A 337 -3.26 3.57 7.56
N ALA A 338 -2.27 2.74 7.24
CA ALA A 338 -2.39 1.29 7.38
C ALA A 338 -2.66 0.88 8.84
N ILE A 339 -1.91 1.43 9.80
CA ILE A 339 -2.13 1.19 11.23
C ILE A 339 -3.54 1.62 11.65
N SER A 340 -4.00 2.81 11.22
CA SER A 340 -5.35 3.29 11.52
C SER A 340 -6.44 2.35 10.96
N THR A 341 -6.24 1.80 9.76
CA THR A 341 -7.19 0.84 9.17
C THR A 341 -7.20 -0.47 9.93
N VAL A 342 -6.04 -0.99 10.34
CA VAL A 342 -5.93 -2.22 11.14
C VAL A 342 -6.60 -2.03 12.51
N LEU A 343 -6.37 -0.90 13.15
CA LEU A 343 -7.03 -0.57 14.42
C LEU A 343 -8.56 -0.46 14.25
N ALA A 344 -9.04 0.12 13.14
CA ALA A 344 -10.46 0.21 12.84
C ALA A 344 -11.09 -1.16 12.56
N THR A 345 -10.41 -2.04 11.83
CA THR A 345 -10.89 -3.41 11.58
C THR A 345 -10.93 -4.22 12.86
N ILE A 346 -9.89 -4.12 13.71
CA ILE A 346 -9.88 -4.81 15.00
C ILE A 346 -11.00 -4.28 15.91
N ALA A 347 -11.24 -2.96 15.93
CA ALA A 347 -12.37 -2.39 16.67
C ALA A 347 -13.71 -2.93 16.16
N ALA A 348 -13.92 -3.01 14.84
CA ALA A 348 -15.14 -3.56 14.26
C ALA A 348 -15.34 -5.05 14.57
N GLU A 349 -14.27 -5.84 14.52
CA GLU A 349 -14.32 -7.28 14.80
C GLU A 349 -14.48 -7.56 16.30
N SER A 350 -13.88 -6.76 17.18
CA SER A 350 -14.01 -6.91 18.64
C SER A 350 -15.42 -6.64 19.16
N VAL A 351 -16.19 -5.81 18.46
CA VAL A 351 -17.59 -5.50 18.80
C VAL A 351 -18.55 -6.48 18.15
N SER A 352 -18.13 -7.18 17.08
CA SER A 352 -18.95 -8.19 16.43
C SER A 352 -19.14 -9.37 17.38
N PRO A 353 -20.35 -9.60 17.91
CA PRO A 353 -20.57 -10.74 18.78
C PRO A 353 -20.33 -11.98 17.94
N LEU A 354 -19.33 -12.79 18.34
CA LEU A 354 -19.19 -14.18 17.89
C LEU A 354 -20.60 -14.76 17.87
N ILE A 355 -21.09 -15.06 16.66
CA ILE A 355 -22.44 -15.56 16.41
C ILE A 355 -22.67 -16.67 17.42
N LYS A 356 -23.45 -16.37 18.45
CA LYS A 356 -23.87 -17.38 19.41
C LYS A 356 -24.48 -18.46 18.55
N PRO A 357 -23.96 -19.71 18.55
CA PRO A 357 -24.56 -20.76 17.76
C PRO A 357 -26.04 -20.77 18.10
N PRO A 358 -26.94 -20.83 17.11
CA PRO A 358 -28.37 -20.77 17.35
C PRO A 358 -28.65 -21.78 18.45
N LYS A 359 -29.15 -21.26 19.57
CA LYS A 359 -29.47 -22.01 20.80
C LYS A 359 -30.25 -23.22 20.33
N ALA A 360 -29.58 -24.37 20.24
CA ALA A 360 -30.19 -25.59 19.76
C ALA A 360 -31.39 -25.80 20.68
N ALA A 361 -32.58 -25.62 20.12
CA ALA A 361 -33.82 -25.83 20.84
C ALA A 361 -33.70 -27.20 21.47
N ALA A 362 -33.79 -27.24 22.79
CA ALA A 362 -33.83 -28.50 23.53
C ALA A 362 -34.90 -29.38 22.85
N PRO A 363 -34.61 -30.64 22.51
CA PRO A 363 -35.64 -31.56 22.08
C PRO A 363 -36.48 -31.90 23.31
N SER A 364 -37.44 -31.03 23.64
CA SER A 364 -38.63 -31.48 24.34
C SER A 364 -39.34 -32.47 23.42
N THR A 365 -39.77 -33.59 24.00
CA THR A 365 -40.48 -34.73 23.41
C THR A 365 -39.67 -35.74 22.57
N PRO A 366 -39.53 -37.00 23.05
CA PRO A 366 -39.15 -38.11 22.17
C PRO A 366 -40.30 -38.43 21.21
N PRO A 367 -40.05 -38.66 19.90
CA PRO A 367 -41.09 -39.11 18.99
C PRO A 367 -41.51 -40.56 19.33
N PRO A 368 -42.81 -40.91 19.20
CA PRO A 368 -43.26 -42.28 19.35
C PRO A 368 -42.63 -43.16 18.26
N ALA A 369 -42.22 -44.37 18.66
CA ALA A 369 -41.59 -45.36 17.80
C ALA A 369 -42.41 -45.64 16.52
N PRO A 370 -41.81 -45.66 15.33
CA PRO A 370 -42.50 -46.09 14.13
C PRO A 370 -42.67 -47.62 14.17
N LYS A 371 -43.93 -48.05 14.08
CA LYS A 371 -44.31 -49.42 13.79
C LYS A 371 -43.73 -49.81 12.42
N SER A 372 -43.04 -50.93 12.38
CA SER A 372 -42.65 -51.65 11.17
C SER A 372 -43.86 -52.00 10.29
N PRO A 373 -43.71 -51.90 8.96
CA PRO A 373 -43.99 -53.05 8.09
C PRO A 373 -42.83 -53.26 7.11
N SER A 374 -42.27 -54.46 7.01
CA SER A 374 -42.69 -55.52 6.09
C SER A 374 -42.64 -55.14 4.60
N SER A 375 -41.74 -55.83 3.91
CA SER A 375 -41.75 -56.24 2.49
C SER A 375 -41.61 -55.21 1.36
N SER A 376 -40.47 -55.34 0.68
CA SER A 376 -40.30 -55.53 -0.77
C SER A 376 -39.46 -54.47 -1.52
N PRO A 377 -38.71 -54.88 -2.57
CA PRO A 377 -37.58 -54.13 -3.10
C PRO A 377 -37.89 -53.49 -4.46
N SER A 378 -36.91 -52.71 -4.93
CA SER A 378 -36.74 -52.14 -6.29
C SER A 378 -37.32 -50.74 -6.52
N LYS A 379 -36.42 -49.79 -6.77
CA LYS A 379 -36.38 -48.97 -8.00
C LYS A 379 -35.10 -48.13 -8.04
N LYS A 380 -34.37 -48.29 -9.14
CA LYS A 380 -33.21 -47.50 -9.56
C LYS A 380 -33.70 -46.15 -10.07
N LEU A 381 -32.99 -45.07 -9.76
CA LEU A 381 -33.07 -43.79 -10.46
C LEU A 381 -31.65 -43.31 -10.79
N PRO A 382 -31.37 -42.85 -12.02
CA PRO A 382 -30.09 -42.25 -12.39
C PRO A 382 -30.13 -40.72 -12.23
N PHE A 383 -29.13 -40.15 -11.55
CA PHE A 383 -28.79 -38.72 -11.67
C PHE A 383 -27.56 -38.65 -12.59
N ARG A 384 -27.72 -38.16 -13.82
CA ARG A 384 -27.79 -36.76 -14.27
C ARG A 384 -26.40 -36.12 -14.36
N THR A 385 -26.00 -36.06 -15.62
CA THR A 385 -24.93 -35.34 -16.31
C THR A 385 -24.51 -33.98 -15.73
N MET A 386 -23.19 -33.81 -15.68
CA MET A 386 -22.42 -32.56 -15.50
C MET A 386 -22.64 -31.59 -16.68
N PRO A 387 -22.65 -30.26 -16.47
CA PRO A 387 -22.38 -29.32 -17.54
C PRO A 387 -20.94 -28.82 -17.51
N VAL A 388 -20.39 -28.78 -18.72
CA VAL A 388 -19.09 -28.31 -19.17
C VAL A 388 -19.05 -26.78 -19.12
N PHE A 389 -17.96 -26.22 -18.59
CA PHE A 389 -17.61 -24.80 -18.71
C PHE A 389 -16.96 -24.55 -20.08
N THR A 390 -17.55 -23.67 -20.89
CA THR A 390 -16.90 -23.02 -22.04
C THR A 390 -16.81 -21.51 -21.79
N PRO A 391 -15.73 -20.83 -22.21
CA PRO A 391 -15.55 -19.40 -22.01
C PRO A 391 -16.02 -18.59 -23.24
N PRO A 392 -16.62 -17.40 -23.08
CA PRO A 392 -16.88 -16.51 -24.19
C PRO A 392 -15.73 -15.50 -24.39
N ARG A 393 -15.18 -15.50 -25.60
CA ARG A 393 -14.50 -14.34 -26.22
C ARG A 393 -15.56 -13.39 -26.79
N HIS A 394 -15.39 -12.09 -26.59
CA HIS A 394 -15.92 -11.08 -27.51
C HIS A 394 -14.89 -9.99 -27.83
N ARG A 395 -14.67 -9.80 -29.14
CA ARG A 395 -14.06 -8.65 -29.80
C ARG A 395 -15.08 -7.51 -29.93
N ARG A 396 -14.60 -6.26 -29.82
CA ARG A 396 -14.91 -5.05 -30.62
C ARG A 396 -13.72 -4.09 -30.38
N GLY A 397 -13.04 -3.44 -31.32
CA GLY A 397 -13.27 -3.23 -32.74
C GLY A 397 -13.77 -1.81 -33.03
N ARG A 398 -12.87 -0.97 -33.57
CA ARG A 398 -13.11 0.10 -34.59
C ARG A 398 -13.69 1.43 -34.05
N SER A 399 -13.32 2.66 -34.45
CA SER A 399 -12.33 3.34 -35.35
C SER A 399 -12.35 4.85 -34.92
N THR A 400 -11.62 5.85 -35.43
CA THR A 400 -11.13 6.18 -36.79
C THR A 400 -10.24 7.43 -36.67
N ASP A 401 -9.18 7.45 -37.49
CA ASP A 401 -8.66 8.54 -38.32
C ASP A 401 -8.34 9.92 -37.73
N PHE A 402 -7.07 10.32 -37.82
CA PHE A 402 -6.65 11.51 -38.57
C PHE A 402 -5.13 11.42 -38.84
N SER A 403 -4.76 11.29 -40.11
CA SER A 403 -3.50 11.76 -40.70
C SER A 403 -3.90 12.89 -41.68
N PRO A 404 -3.11 13.96 -41.83
CA PRO A 404 -2.04 13.93 -42.82
C PRO A 404 -0.74 14.64 -42.42
N ASP A 405 0.36 14.04 -42.87
CA ASP A 405 1.66 14.52 -43.37
C ASP A 405 2.21 15.94 -43.08
N GLU A 406 3.55 15.96 -43.14
CA GLU A 406 4.46 17.04 -43.54
C GLU A 406 5.39 17.56 -42.42
N ASP A 407 6.52 16.86 -42.26
CA ASP A 407 7.80 17.43 -41.86
C ASP A 407 8.34 18.25 -43.04
N GLU A 408 8.47 19.58 -42.92
CA GLU A 408 9.56 20.35 -43.55
C GLU A 408 9.61 21.83 -43.11
N TYR A 409 10.79 22.26 -42.64
CA TYR A 409 11.27 23.64 -42.38
C TYR A 409 10.79 24.38 -41.11
N PRO A 410 11.32 24.04 -39.92
CA PRO A 410 11.17 24.80 -38.67
C PRO A 410 11.89 26.18 -38.68
N GLU A 411 12.73 26.49 -39.67
CA GLU A 411 13.48 27.75 -39.75
C GLU A 411 12.64 29.00 -40.13
N LEU A 412 11.50 28.83 -40.80
CA LEU A 412 10.65 29.97 -41.22
C LEU A 412 9.65 30.43 -40.14
N ARG A 413 9.51 29.68 -39.04
CA ARG A 413 8.70 30.08 -37.88
C ARG A 413 9.48 30.92 -36.86
N ILE A 414 10.80 30.82 -36.88
CA ILE A 414 11.70 31.55 -35.97
C ILE A 414 11.93 33.00 -36.47
N LEU A 415 11.89 33.23 -37.79
CA LEU A 415 12.01 34.55 -38.41
C LEU A 415 10.74 35.42 -38.33
N ALA A 416 9.59 34.84 -37.97
CA ALA A 416 8.34 35.57 -37.72
C ALA A 416 8.15 35.98 -36.24
N LEU A 417 8.90 35.38 -35.32
CA LEU A 417 8.89 35.72 -33.88
C LEU A 417 10.01 36.70 -33.49
N LEU A 418 11.02 36.85 -34.34
CA LEU A 418 12.01 37.92 -34.30
C LEU A 418 11.62 38.95 -35.38
N GLY A 419 10.88 39.99 -35.02
CA GLY A 419 10.29 40.98 -35.93
C GLY A 419 11.29 41.75 -36.80
N ILE A 420 11.84 41.10 -37.82
CA ILE A 420 12.77 41.64 -38.81
C ILE A 420 12.07 41.59 -40.16
N SER A 421 11.67 42.75 -40.66
CA SER A 421 11.33 42.94 -42.07
C SER A 421 12.62 43.04 -42.88
N VAL A 422 12.89 42.07 -43.75
CA VAL A 422 13.88 42.19 -44.82
C VAL A 422 13.12 42.21 -46.15
N ALA A 423 13.18 43.34 -46.86
CA ALA A 423 12.77 43.42 -48.26
C ALA A 423 14.03 43.34 -49.15
N PRO A 424 14.02 42.54 -50.23
CA PRO A 424 15.17 42.39 -51.12
C PRO A 424 15.12 43.32 -52.34
N THR A 425 16.30 43.91 -52.62
CA THR A 425 17.02 44.01 -53.91
C THR A 425 16.36 44.67 -55.14
N THR A 426 17.02 45.69 -55.73
CA THR A 426 17.45 45.75 -57.16
C THR A 426 18.12 47.10 -57.54
N THR A 427 19.44 47.09 -57.78
CA THR A 427 20.25 47.54 -58.97
C THR A 427 19.78 48.70 -59.91
N PRO A 428 20.65 49.31 -60.77
CA PRO A 428 21.65 50.37 -60.50
C PRO A 428 21.69 51.49 -61.61
N LEU A 429 22.75 52.32 -61.62
CA LEU A 429 23.42 52.98 -62.77
C LEU A 429 23.00 54.38 -63.30
N PHE A 430 24.04 55.22 -63.40
CA PHE A 430 24.37 56.28 -64.37
C PHE A 430 23.51 57.55 -64.48
N VAL A 431 24.17 58.72 -64.42
CA VAL A 431 24.41 59.66 -65.55
C VAL A 431 24.95 60.98 -64.97
N SER A 432 26.23 61.28 -65.20
CA SER A 432 26.79 62.65 -65.25
C SER A 432 26.53 63.22 -66.66
N PRO A 433 27.06 64.39 -67.09
CA PRO A 433 27.46 65.67 -66.48
C PRO A 433 26.95 66.86 -67.37
N ILE A 434 27.55 68.06 -67.26
CA ILE A 434 27.86 69.05 -68.34
C ILE A 434 27.40 70.51 -68.05
N LYS A 435 28.36 71.47 -67.98
CA LYS A 435 28.62 72.58 -68.94
C LYS A 435 29.57 73.62 -68.30
N SER A 436 30.82 73.77 -68.77
CA SER A 436 31.30 74.68 -69.86
C SER A 436 31.58 76.11 -69.35
N ALA A 437 32.58 76.90 -69.75
CA ALA A 437 33.66 76.83 -70.74
C ALA A 437 34.66 77.98 -70.45
N SER A 438 35.85 77.87 -71.04
CA SER A 438 36.95 78.84 -71.16
C SER A 438 36.66 79.89 -72.29
N PRO A 439 37.59 80.71 -72.88
CA PRO A 439 38.92 81.25 -72.48
C PRO A 439 39.22 82.76 -72.89
N THR A 440 40.35 83.31 -72.40
CA THR A 440 41.35 84.22 -73.10
C THR A 440 41.13 85.74 -73.38
N PRO A 441 42.22 86.56 -73.55
CA PRO A 441 42.43 87.93 -73.00
C PRO A 441 42.44 89.07 -74.07
N PRO A 442 42.73 90.37 -73.76
CA PRO A 442 44.12 90.90 -73.63
C PRO A 442 44.31 92.05 -72.60
N ALA A 443 45.57 92.28 -72.20
CA ALA A 443 46.07 93.43 -71.40
C ALA A 443 46.55 94.59 -72.31
N PRO A 444 47.20 95.68 -71.84
CA PRO A 444 47.12 96.43 -70.57
C PRO A 444 47.04 97.97 -70.78
N VAL A 445 46.48 98.72 -69.82
CA VAL A 445 47.05 100.03 -69.43
C VAL A 445 46.86 100.20 -67.94
N VAL A 446 47.97 100.06 -67.21
CA VAL A 446 48.06 100.24 -65.76
C VAL A 446 47.74 101.70 -65.44
N LYS A 447 46.68 101.92 -64.66
CA LYS A 447 46.47 103.16 -63.92
C LYS A 447 46.51 102.83 -62.44
N GLU A 448 47.14 103.73 -61.69
CA GLU A 448 47.53 103.72 -60.27
C GLU A 448 46.47 103.23 -59.25
N SER A 449 45.22 103.01 -59.68
CA SER A 449 44.14 102.42 -58.89
C SER A 449 44.28 100.90 -58.65
N GLN A 450 44.87 100.14 -59.58
CA GLN A 450 45.02 98.69 -59.43
C GLN A 450 46.03 98.27 -58.36
N ILE A 451 47.07 99.08 -58.11
CA ILE A 451 48.06 98.78 -57.06
C ILE A 451 47.43 99.00 -55.68
N ARG A 452 46.60 100.04 -55.51
CA ARG A 452 45.88 100.27 -54.25
C ARG A 452 44.82 99.19 -54.00
N GLU A 453 44.12 98.76 -55.04
CA GLU A 453 43.12 97.69 -54.95
C GLU A 453 43.76 96.31 -54.69
N HIS A 454 44.93 96.04 -55.28
CA HIS A 454 45.72 94.83 -55.01
C HIS A 454 46.30 94.82 -53.59
N VAL A 455 46.77 95.97 -53.06
CA VAL A 455 47.24 96.09 -51.67
C VAL A 455 46.09 95.94 -50.68
N VAL A 456 44.90 96.46 -50.99
CA VAL A 456 43.69 96.26 -50.15
C VAL A 456 43.22 94.80 -50.21
N GLN A 457 43.24 94.15 -51.38
CA GLN A 457 42.91 92.74 -51.53
C GLN A 457 43.92 91.82 -50.83
N GLN A 458 45.22 92.11 -50.91
CA GLN A 458 46.24 91.35 -50.19
C GLN A 458 46.15 91.57 -48.69
N ASN A 459 45.87 92.79 -48.21
CA ASN A 459 45.62 93.03 -46.79
C ASN A 459 44.33 92.37 -46.29
N SER A 460 43.29 92.24 -47.13
CA SER A 460 42.09 91.46 -46.76
C SER A 460 42.38 89.96 -46.71
N LYS A 461 43.23 89.44 -47.61
CA LYS A 461 43.65 88.03 -47.61
C LYS A 461 44.55 87.69 -46.42
N LEU A 462 45.45 88.60 -46.04
CA LEU A 462 46.28 88.45 -44.83
C LEU A 462 45.42 88.51 -43.57
N ARG A 463 44.41 89.38 -43.51
CA ARG A 463 43.47 89.42 -42.36
C ARG A 463 42.53 88.22 -42.28
N THR A 464 42.20 87.57 -43.40
CA THR A 464 41.47 86.29 -43.38
C THR A 464 42.39 85.15 -42.97
N GLN A 465 43.64 85.13 -43.42
CA GLN A 465 44.64 84.15 -42.97
C GLN A 465 45.02 84.32 -41.49
N GLU A 466 45.11 85.56 -40.96
CA GLU A 466 45.33 85.80 -39.53
C GLU A 466 44.15 85.33 -38.68
N LYS A 467 42.91 85.43 -39.19
CA LYS A 467 41.73 84.87 -38.52
C LYS A 467 41.73 83.34 -38.58
N GLU A 468 42.16 82.75 -39.69
CA GLU A 468 42.30 81.29 -39.86
C GLU A 468 43.45 80.72 -39.00
N LEU A 469 44.53 81.48 -38.78
CA LEU A 469 45.60 81.14 -37.85
C LEU A 469 45.16 81.27 -36.39
N ALA A 470 44.37 82.30 -36.05
CA ALA A 470 43.78 82.44 -34.72
C ALA A 470 42.73 81.35 -34.41
N THR A 471 41.98 80.89 -35.42
CA THR A 471 41.13 79.70 -35.28
C THR A 471 41.95 78.43 -35.23
N GLY A 472 43.05 78.32 -35.98
CA GLY A 472 43.97 77.18 -35.94
C GLY A 472 44.67 77.03 -34.59
N GLU A 473 45.03 78.12 -33.91
CA GLU A 473 45.57 78.09 -32.54
C GLU A 473 44.50 77.68 -31.51
N ALA A 474 43.24 78.11 -31.69
CA ALA A 474 42.12 77.67 -30.87
C ALA A 474 41.80 76.18 -31.09
N GLU A 475 41.86 75.71 -32.33
CA GLU A 475 41.65 74.31 -32.73
C GLU A 475 42.79 73.40 -32.25
N LEU A 476 44.04 73.88 -32.25
CA LEU A 476 45.17 73.17 -31.65
C LEU A 476 45.03 73.09 -30.12
N ALA A 477 44.59 74.16 -29.46
CA ALA A 477 44.29 74.13 -28.04
C ALA A 477 43.14 73.17 -27.72
N GLU A 478 42.12 73.11 -28.59
CA GLU A 478 41.01 72.16 -28.48
C GLU A 478 41.48 70.71 -28.74
N ALA A 479 42.35 70.46 -29.72
CA ALA A 479 42.96 69.15 -29.96
C ALA A 479 43.82 68.67 -28.78
N TRP A 480 44.61 69.57 -28.17
CA TRP A 480 45.34 69.29 -26.95
C TRP A 480 44.42 69.01 -25.76
N ASN A 481 43.30 69.74 -25.66
CA ASN A 481 42.29 69.48 -24.63
C ASN A 481 41.58 68.15 -24.84
N VAL A 482 41.26 67.77 -26.08
CA VAL A 482 40.64 66.48 -26.44
C VAL A 482 41.60 65.33 -26.19
N SER A 483 42.87 65.45 -26.59
CA SER A 483 43.92 64.47 -26.29
C SER A 483 44.11 64.30 -24.78
N ARG A 484 44.17 65.42 -24.02
CA ARG A 484 44.26 65.38 -22.56
C ARG A 484 43.01 64.77 -21.91
N LEU A 485 41.83 64.99 -22.47
CA LEU A 485 40.56 64.45 -21.96
C LEU A 485 40.47 62.94 -22.27
N LEU A 486 40.97 62.48 -23.42
CA LEU A 486 41.11 61.07 -23.76
C LEU A 486 42.17 60.37 -22.90
N GLU A 487 43.34 60.98 -22.68
CA GLU A 487 44.36 60.46 -21.76
C GLU A 487 43.86 60.45 -20.31
N ALA A 488 43.11 61.46 -19.88
CA ALA A 488 42.48 61.49 -18.56
C ALA A 488 41.39 60.42 -18.44
N ALA A 489 40.59 60.18 -19.48
CA ALA A 489 39.59 59.11 -19.50
C ALA A 489 40.23 57.72 -19.47
N LEU A 490 41.38 57.53 -20.13
CA LEU A 490 42.16 56.29 -20.12
C LEU A 490 42.87 56.04 -18.79
N ARG A 491 43.42 57.09 -18.15
CA ARG A 491 44.13 56.98 -16.87
C ARG A 491 43.20 56.93 -15.66
N SER A 492 42.00 57.50 -15.74
CA SER A 492 41.10 57.62 -14.59
C SER A 492 40.25 56.39 -14.32
N GLY A 493 40.26 55.35 -15.17
CA GLY A 493 39.54 54.12 -14.88
C GLY A 493 38.13 54.36 -14.32
N ASN A 494 37.32 55.15 -15.04
CA ASN A 494 35.90 55.38 -14.76
C ASN A 494 35.56 56.30 -13.55
N ASP A 495 36.13 57.51 -13.46
CA ASP A 495 35.61 58.56 -12.55
C ASP A 495 35.16 59.81 -13.33
N PHE A 496 33.86 59.90 -13.62
CA PHE A 496 33.22 61.16 -14.00
C PHE A 496 33.11 62.08 -12.77
N PRO A 497 33.37 63.40 -12.88
CA PRO A 497 33.18 64.33 -11.77
C PRO A 497 31.67 64.55 -11.54
N GLY A 498 31.10 63.68 -10.71
CA GLY A 498 29.67 63.69 -10.37
C GLY A 498 29.23 62.62 -9.36
N VAL A 499 30.08 61.64 -9.02
CA VAL A 499 29.77 60.60 -8.01
C VAL A 499 30.87 60.53 -6.95
N GLY A 500 31.22 61.69 -6.39
CA GLY A 500 31.99 61.73 -5.15
C GLY A 500 31.09 61.38 -3.97
N LEU A 501 30.94 60.09 -3.64
CA LEU A 501 30.50 59.60 -2.31
C LEU A 501 30.57 58.07 -2.11
N ILE A 502 30.98 57.26 -3.09
CA ILE A 502 30.97 55.78 -2.94
C ILE A 502 32.36 55.19 -2.62
N GLY A 503 33.46 55.88 -2.93
CA GLY A 503 34.82 55.36 -2.71
C GLY A 503 35.22 55.20 -1.23
N GLU A 504 34.89 56.16 -0.37
CA GLU A 504 35.33 56.13 1.04
C GLU A 504 34.56 55.09 1.89
N GLY A 505 33.30 54.83 1.53
CA GLY A 505 32.48 53.79 2.14
C GLY A 505 32.87 52.38 1.70
N LEU A 506 33.30 52.22 0.45
CA LEU A 506 33.79 50.94 -0.06
C LEU A 506 35.17 50.59 0.50
N VAL A 507 36.05 51.58 0.69
CA VAL A 507 37.36 51.39 1.33
C VAL A 507 37.21 51.06 2.82
N LYS A 508 36.34 51.76 3.56
CA LYS A 508 36.01 51.39 4.96
C LYS A 508 35.33 50.02 5.05
N GLY A 509 34.48 49.68 4.08
CA GLY A 509 33.85 48.37 3.97
C GLY A 509 34.86 47.25 3.68
N LEU A 510 35.87 47.52 2.83
CA LEU A 510 36.96 46.61 2.54
C LEU A 510 37.87 46.41 3.75
N GLU A 511 38.23 47.48 4.48
CA GLU A 511 38.99 47.39 5.73
C GLU A 511 38.22 46.62 6.83
N GLU A 512 36.90 46.80 6.91
CA GLU A 512 36.05 46.06 7.86
C GLU A 512 35.91 44.58 7.45
N ILE A 513 35.83 44.28 6.15
CA ILE A 513 35.83 42.92 5.63
C ILE A 513 37.20 42.26 5.87
N GLU A 514 38.30 42.96 5.65
CA GLU A 514 39.66 42.46 5.88
C GLU A 514 39.90 42.19 7.38
N SER A 515 39.40 43.06 8.26
CA SER A 515 39.39 42.84 9.71
C SER A 515 38.56 41.62 10.11
N LYS A 516 37.36 41.43 9.52
CA LYS A 516 36.52 40.26 9.76
C LYS A 516 37.12 38.97 9.21
N VAL A 517 37.77 39.03 8.05
CA VAL A 517 38.51 37.90 7.46
C VAL A 517 39.71 37.53 8.33
N GLY A 518 40.45 38.52 8.86
CA GLY A 518 41.50 38.29 9.87
C GLY A 518 40.97 37.65 11.15
N ALA A 519 39.81 38.09 11.65
CA ALA A 519 39.16 37.48 12.83
C ALA A 519 38.60 36.07 12.57
N VAL A 520 38.28 35.73 11.33
CA VAL A 520 37.89 34.37 10.93
C VAL A 520 39.12 33.49 10.72
N ALA A 521 40.19 34.03 10.14
CA ALA A 521 41.48 33.34 10.02
C ALA A 521 42.05 32.99 11.40
N GLY A 522 42.04 33.93 12.36
CA GLY A 522 42.46 33.65 13.74
C GLY A 522 41.57 32.63 14.46
N ARG A 523 40.27 32.59 14.15
CA ARG A 523 39.37 31.54 14.67
C ARG A 523 39.62 30.18 14.03
N MET A 524 39.96 30.13 12.75
CA MET A 524 40.36 28.89 12.07
C MET A 524 41.72 28.39 12.57
N GLU A 525 42.65 29.29 12.87
CA GLU A 525 43.94 28.93 13.48
C GLU A 525 43.76 28.40 14.90
N GLY A 526 42.83 28.98 15.69
CA GLY A 526 42.40 28.42 16.98
C GLY A 526 41.73 27.05 16.88
N ILE A 527 40.93 26.80 15.83
CA ILE A 527 40.32 25.50 15.57
C ILE A 527 41.36 24.48 15.09
N ALA A 528 42.32 24.90 14.25
CA ALA A 528 43.42 24.06 13.81
C ALA A 528 44.37 23.69 14.97
N GLY A 529 44.65 24.65 15.88
CA GLY A 529 45.38 24.41 17.12
C GLY A 529 44.64 23.47 18.07
N GLY A 530 43.32 23.65 18.23
CA GLY A 530 42.48 22.74 19.02
C GLY A 530 42.38 21.33 18.43
N LEU A 531 42.45 21.20 17.10
CA LEU A 531 42.48 19.90 16.41
C LEU A 531 43.85 19.21 16.55
N GLU A 532 44.95 19.96 16.57
CA GLU A 532 46.30 19.45 16.88
C GLU A 532 46.43 19.04 18.35
N GLU A 533 45.81 19.75 19.29
CA GLU A 533 45.73 19.33 20.70
C GLU A 533 44.88 18.06 20.88
N LEU A 534 43.74 17.94 20.16
CA LEU A 534 42.93 16.72 20.14
C LEU A 534 43.67 15.53 19.50
N LYS A 535 44.55 15.80 18.53
CA LYS A 535 45.38 14.79 17.88
C LYS A 535 46.58 14.37 18.73
N LYS A 536 47.13 15.26 19.55
CA LYS A 536 48.16 14.94 20.56
C LYS A 536 47.60 14.31 21.83
N GLY A 537 46.33 14.56 22.16
CA GLY A 537 45.60 13.91 23.27
C GLY A 537 44.99 12.55 22.92
N GLY A 538 45.16 12.07 21.68
CA GLY A 538 44.67 10.78 21.19
C GLY A 538 45.49 9.59 21.69
N GLY A 539 45.62 9.44 23.00
CA GLY A 539 46.14 8.25 23.67
C GLY A 539 45.13 7.77 24.72
N ASP A 540 44.47 6.66 24.41
CA ASP A 540 43.64 5.82 25.31
C ASP A 540 42.59 6.50 26.20
N LEU A 541 41.33 6.51 25.74
CA LEU A 541 40.16 6.64 26.63
C LEU A 541 39.11 5.56 26.35
N SER A 542 39.50 4.32 26.64
CA SER A 542 38.57 3.28 27.10
C SER A 542 38.12 3.62 28.54
N GLY A 543 37.18 4.54 28.70
CA GLY A 543 36.69 4.96 30.02
C GLY A 543 35.21 5.32 30.03
N ARG A 544 34.36 4.41 30.52
CA ARG A 544 32.89 4.57 30.67
C ARG A 544 32.44 5.71 31.62
N GLY A 545 33.36 6.51 32.18
CA GLY A 545 33.05 7.53 33.19
C GLY A 545 32.56 8.87 32.64
N GLU A 546 33.08 9.34 31.51
CA GLU A 546 32.88 10.74 31.09
C GLU A 546 31.56 10.98 30.34
N LYS A 547 30.94 9.93 29.79
CA LYS A 547 29.60 10.02 29.19
C LYS A 547 28.51 10.41 30.20
N LYS A 548 28.69 10.13 31.50
CA LYS A 548 27.74 10.57 32.53
C LYS A 548 27.90 12.06 32.87
N ALA A 549 29.13 12.57 32.91
CA ALA A 549 29.40 13.97 33.21
C ALA A 549 28.95 14.92 32.08
N PHE A 550 29.01 14.47 30.82
CA PHE A 550 28.53 15.25 29.69
C PHE A 550 27.00 15.37 29.64
N VAL A 551 26.29 14.31 30.04
CA VAL A 551 24.80 14.30 30.09
C VAL A 551 24.27 15.12 31.28
N GLU A 552 24.96 15.16 32.42
CA GLU A 552 24.53 16.00 33.56
C GLU A 552 24.75 17.50 33.35
N ARG A 553 25.69 17.92 32.50
CA ARG A 553 25.99 19.34 32.30
C ARG A 553 25.09 20.04 31.26
N TRP A 554 24.40 19.27 30.43
CA TRP A 554 23.46 19.77 29.40
C TRP A 554 22.03 19.27 29.59
N GLY A 555 21.78 18.47 30.63
CA GLY A 555 20.45 18.03 31.04
C GLY A 555 19.88 18.89 32.17
N ARG A 556 19.66 20.18 31.93
CA ARG A 556 18.66 21.00 32.64
C ARG A 556 18.06 22.02 31.69
#